data_AF-A0A9D6RG96-F1
#
_entry.id   AF-A0A9D6RG96-F1
#
_cell.length_a   1.000
_cell.length_b   1.000
_cell.length_c   1.000
_cell.angle_alpha   90.00
_cell.angle_beta   90.00
_cell.angle_gamma   90.00
#
_symmetry.space_group_name_H-M   'P 1'
#
loop_
_entity.id
_entity.type
_entity.pdbx_description
1 polymer ?
#
loop_
_entity_poly.entity_id
_entity_poly.type
_entity_poly.pdbx_seq_one_letter_code
_entity_poly.pdbx_strand_id
1 'polypeptide(L)'
;MRFVGHYRYVLSFLLVLVFCSVMVIRGLQARQSKHVDRREAMILLQSRGYTNQAARIYDRLITETKELPNKALLDDFQRTVLLVDPAAKQAANPIWRYHWVVSNELERRSESTLEHALKLSEEN
;
A
#
# COMPACT_ATOMS: atom_id res chain seq x y z
N MET A 1 6.58 -1.53 47.34
CA MET A 1 6.72 -0.16 46.78
C MET A 1 8.16 0.36 46.60
N ARG A 2 9.24 -0.40 46.89
CA ARG A 2 10.64 0.03 46.63
C ARG A 2 11.11 -0.15 45.18
N PHE A 3 10.56 -1.14 44.45
CA PHE A 3 10.91 -1.42 43.05
C PHE A 3 10.50 -0.28 42.09
N VAL A 4 9.30 0.26 42.27
CA VAL A 4 8.75 1.36 41.44
C VAL A 4 9.54 2.67 41.65
N GLY A 5 10.08 2.89 42.85
CA GLY A 5 10.94 4.04 43.13
C GLY A 5 12.34 3.92 42.52
N HIS A 6 12.93 2.73 42.51
CA HIS A 6 14.29 2.50 42.00
C HIS A 6 14.34 2.47 40.46
N TYR A 7 13.34 1.86 39.82
CA TYR A 7 13.25 1.78 38.36
C TYR A 7 12.35 2.87 37.75
N ARG A 8 12.03 3.95 38.49
CA ARG A 8 11.08 4.98 38.06
C ARG A 8 11.40 5.57 36.69
N TYR A 9 12.67 5.82 36.41
CA TYR A 9 13.12 6.34 35.12
C TYR A 9 13.01 5.29 34.01
N VAL A 10 13.34 4.03 34.27
CA VAL A 10 13.20 2.93 33.31
C VAL A 10 11.73 2.68 32.97
N LEU A 11 10.86 2.69 33.98
CA LEU A 11 9.41 2.56 33.80
C LEU A 11 8.82 3.73 33.00
N SER A 12 9.25 4.96 33.30
CA SER A 12 8.81 6.15 32.55
C SER A 12 9.29 6.09 31.09
N PHE A 13 10.54 5.69 30.87
CA PHE A 13 11.09 5.51 29.53
C PHE A 13 10.34 4.43 28.73
N LEU A 14 10.08 3.27 29.34
CA LEU A 14 9.31 2.20 28.71
C LEU A 14 7.88 2.65 28.37
N LEU A 15 7.24 3.41 29.26
CA LEU A 15 5.89 3.94 29.02
C LEU A 15 5.89 4.87 27.81
N VAL A 16 6.84 5.82 27.73
CA VAL A 16 6.96 6.73 26.58
C VAL A 16 7.27 5.95 25.30
N LEU A 17 8.16 4.95 25.36
CA LEU A 17 8.50 4.12 24.22
C LEU A 17 7.28 3.39 23.67
N VAL A 18 6.52 2.70 24.54
CA VAL A 18 5.28 2.00 24.16
C VAL A 18 4.26 2.99 23.58
N PHE A 19 4.10 4.15 24.20
CA PHE A 19 3.18 5.17 23.71
C PHE A 19 3.55 5.66 22.30
N CYS A 20 4.83 5.98 22.07
CA CYS A 20 5.33 6.39 20.77
C CYS A 20 5.11 5.30 19.71
N SER A 21 5.45 4.04 20.03
CA SER A 21 5.23 2.91 19.12
C SER A 21 3.76 2.74 18.74
N VAL A 22 2.85 2.79 19.72
CA VAL A 22 1.40 2.66 19.49
C VAL A 22 0.88 3.82 18.64
N MET A 23 1.32 5.05 18.91
CA MET A 23 0.90 6.23 18.13
C MET A 23 1.32 6.12 16.67
N VAL A 24 2.55 5.67 16.40
CA VAL A 24 3.05 5.46 15.03
C VAL A 24 2.25 4.37 14.33
N ILE A 25 2.01 3.22 14.96
CA ILE A 25 1.25 2.11 14.37
C ILE A 25 -0.18 2.57 14.01
N ARG A 26 -0.86 3.28 14.93
CA ARG A 26 -2.20 3.82 14.66
C ARG A 26 -2.20 4.83 13.53
N GLY A 27 -1.18 5.69 13.45
CA GLY A 27 -1.01 6.62 12.35
C GLY A 27 -0.87 5.91 10.99
N LEU A 28 -0.08 4.84 10.94
CA LEU A 28 0.09 4.02 9.73
C LEU A 28 -1.21 3.30 9.33
N GLN A 29 -1.90 2.68 10.30
CA GLN A 29 -3.18 2.00 10.05
C GLN A 29 -4.25 2.97 9.53
N ALA A 30 -4.35 4.18 10.09
CA ALA A 30 -5.30 5.18 9.64
C ALA A 30 -5.01 5.65 8.19
N ARG A 31 -3.74 5.76 7.80
CA ARG A 31 -3.35 6.08 6.42
C ARG A 31 -3.70 4.94 5.46
N GLN A 32 -3.40 3.70 5.84
CA GLN A 32 -3.75 2.51 5.05
C GLN A 32 -5.27 2.38 4.85
N SER A 33 -6.07 2.60 5.90
CA SER A 33 -7.54 2.57 5.79
C SER A 33 -8.04 3.59 4.76
N LYS A 34 -7.55 4.82 4.82
CA LYS A 34 -7.94 5.89 3.87
C LYS A 34 -7.56 5.55 2.43
N HIS A 35 -6.44 4.87 2.23
CA HIS A 35 -6.01 4.41 0.91
C HIS A 35 -6.98 3.38 0.34
N VAL A 36 -7.32 2.35 1.14
CA VAL A 36 -8.31 1.32 0.75
C VAL A 36 -9.66 1.95 0.44
N ASP A 37 -10.13 2.88 1.26
CA ASP A 37 -11.40 3.59 1.04
C ASP A 37 -11.39 4.34 -0.31
N ARG A 38 -10.28 4.97 -0.68
CA ARG A 38 -10.14 5.66 -1.97
C ARG A 38 -10.12 4.68 -3.13
N ARG A 39 -9.40 3.58 -3.01
CA ARG A 39 -9.39 2.52 -4.05
C ARG A 39 -10.80 2.00 -4.30
N GLU A 40 -11.53 1.61 -3.26
CA GLU A 40 -12.90 1.12 -3.43
C GLU A 40 -13.85 2.21 -3.93
N ALA A 41 -13.68 3.47 -3.50
CA ALA A 41 -14.45 4.60 -4.03
C ALA A 41 -14.19 4.81 -5.53
N MET A 42 -12.94 4.72 -5.99
CA MET A 42 -12.60 4.79 -7.42
C MET A 42 -13.31 3.68 -8.21
N ILE A 43 -13.25 2.44 -7.72
CA ILE A 43 -13.89 1.28 -8.36
C ILE A 43 -15.41 1.48 -8.43
N LEU A 44 -16.02 1.91 -7.32
CA LEU A 44 -17.45 2.16 -7.23
C LEU A 44 -17.89 3.27 -8.20
N LEU A 45 -17.17 4.39 -8.24
CA LEU A 45 -17.50 5.51 -9.13
C LEU A 45 -17.37 5.10 -10.60
N GLN A 46 -16.29 4.40 -10.96
CA GLN A 46 -16.08 3.95 -12.33
C GLN A 46 -17.16 2.95 -12.77
N SER A 47 -17.49 1.97 -11.92
CA SER A 47 -18.54 0.97 -12.21
C SER A 47 -19.94 1.58 -12.36
N ARG A 48 -20.18 2.74 -11.74
CA ARG A 48 -21.44 3.50 -11.84
C ARG A 48 -21.43 4.56 -12.95
N GLY A 49 -20.35 4.67 -13.72
CA GLY A 49 -20.22 5.63 -14.83
C GLY A 49 -19.79 7.04 -14.44
N TYR A 50 -19.43 7.28 -13.17
CA TYR A 50 -18.89 8.55 -12.68
C TYR A 50 -17.39 8.69 -12.98
N THR A 51 -17.05 8.66 -14.27
CA THR A 51 -15.65 8.56 -14.76
C THR A 51 -14.78 9.74 -14.34
N ASN A 52 -15.33 10.96 -14.33
CA ASN A 52 -14.60 12.17 -13.92
C ASN A 52 -14.21 12.14 -12.44
N GLN A 53 -15.12 11.68 -11.58
CA GLN A 53 -14.88 11.57 -10.14
C GLN A 53 -13.90 10.43 -9.86
N ALA A 54 -14.03 9.30 -10.55
CA ALA A 54 -13.07 8.19 -10.48
C ALA A 54 -11.66 8.63 -10.90
N ALA A 55 -11.54 9.45 -11.96
CA ALA A 55 -10.25 9.98 -12.42
C ALA A 55 -9.56 10.88 -11.36
N ARG A 56 -10.31 11.73 -10.66
CA ARG A 56 -9.75 12.55 -9.57
C ARG A 56 -9.21 11.70 -8.42
N ILE A 57 -9.87 10.59 -8.10
CA ILE A 57 -9.38 9.67 -7.07
C ILE A 57 -8.15 8.92 -7.57
N TYR A 58 -8.14 8.50 -8.83
CA TYR A 58 -6.99 7.89 -9.48
C TYR A 58 -5.73 8.77 -9.38
N ASP A 59 -5.82 10.07 -9.68
CA ASP A 59 -4.68 11.00 -9.61
C ASP A 59 -4.09 11.09 -8.20
N ARG A 60 -4.93 10.94 -7.18
CA ARG A 60 -4.46 10.89 -5.78
C ARG A 60 -3.82 9.55 -5.45
N LEU A 61 -4.42 8.44 -5.89
CA LEU A 61 -3.90 7.09 -5.66
C LEU A 61 -2.51 6.92 -6.26
N ILE A 62 -2.27 7.39 -7.50
CA ILE A 62 -0.94 7.25 -8.14
C ILE A 62 0.16 8.01 -7.39
N THR A 63 -0.18 9.13 -6.74
CA THR A 63 0.77 9.89 -5.94
C THR A 63 1.17 9.12 -4.69
N GLU A 64 0.21 8.43 -4.08
CA GLU A 64 0.41 7.66 -2.85
C GLU A 64 1.09 6.30 -3.10
N THR A 65 0.94 5.72 -4.31
CA THR A 65 1.51 4.41 -4.68
C THR A 65 2.98 4.25 -4.31
N LYS A 66 3.80 5.30 -4.48
CA LYS A 66 5.24 5.24 -4.18
C LYS A 66 5.55 5.08 -2.69
N GLU A 67 4.67 5.60 -1.83
CA GLU A 67 4.83 5.56 -0.38
C GLU A 67 4.15 4.34 0.26
N LEU A 68 3.39 3.56 -0.52
CA LEU A 68 2.70 2.38 -0.02
C LEU A 68 3.69 1.28 0.38
N PRO A 69 3.41 0.54 1.47
CA PRO A 69 4.13 -0.67 1.78
C PRO A 69 3.82 -1.77 0.75
N ASN A 70 4.76 -2.69 0.53
CA ASN A 70 4.60 -3.77 -0.46
C ASN A 70 3.31 -4.58 -0.29
N LYS A 71 2.88 -4.82 0.96
CA LYS A 71 1.62 -5.51 1.24
C LYS A 71 0.42 -4.78 0.62
N ALA A 72 0.33 -3.46 0.79
CA ALA A 72 -0.77 -2.68 0.24
C ALA A 72 -0.74 -2.66 -1.30
N LEU A 73 0.45 -2.56 -1.91
CA LEU A 73 0.60 -2.68 -3.37
C LEU A 73 0.15 -4.04 -3.89
N LEU A 74 0.52 -5.12 -3.21
CA LEU A 74 0.11 -6.47 -3.60
C LEU A 74 -1.42 -6.64 -3.48
N ASP A 75 -2.01 -6.15 -2.40
CA ASP A 75 -3.46 -6.17 -2.20
C ASP A 75 -4.18 -5.37 -3.31
N ASP A 76 -3.64 -4.22 -3.72
CA ASP A 76 -4.19 -3.41 -4.81
C ASP A 76 -4.05 -4.09 -6.18
N PHE A 77 -2.91 -4.75 -6.42
CA PHE A 77 -2.70 -5.54 -7.64
C PHE A 77 -3.72 -6.68 -7.73
N GLN A 78 -3.86 -7.47 -6.67
CA GLN A 78 -4.84 -8.55 -6.59
C GLN A 78 -6.27 -8.04 -6.74
N ARG A 79 -6.59 -6.87 -6.17
CA ARG A 79 -7.93 -6.30 -6.29
C ARG A 79 -8.23 -5.84 -7.73
N THR A 80 -7.26 -5.22 -8.39
CA THR A 80 -7.45 -4.64 -9.72
C THR A 80 -7.44 -5.69 -10.83
N VAL A 81 -6.60 -6.73 -10.74
CA VAL A 81 -6.53 -7.80 -11.76
C VAL A 81 -7.86 -8.56 -11.90
N LEU A 82 -8.65 -8.65 -10.83
CA LEU A 82 -9.98 -9.27 -10.87
C LEU A 82 -11.04 -8.41 -11.57
N LEU A 83 -10.75 -7.13 -11.81
CA LEU A 83 -11.70 -6.14 -12.33
C LEU A 83 -11.37 -5.68 -13.74
N VAL A 84 -10.20 -6.03 -14.25
CA VAL A 84 -9.71 -5.58 -15.56
C VAL A 84 -9.18 -6.78 -16.32
N ASP A 85 -9.38 -6.77 -17.64
CA ASP A 85 -8.66 -7.67 -18.54
C ASP A 85 -7.30 -7.02 -18.86
N PRO A 86 -6.16 -7.63 -18.44
CA PRO A 86 -4.83 -7.08 -18.73
C PRO A 86 -4.51 -7.05 -20.22
N ALA A 87 -5.11 -7.95 -21.02
CA ALA A 87 -4.86 -8.04 -22.46
C ALA A 87 -5.61 -6.94 -23.24
N ALA A 88 -6.72 -6.46 -22.70
CA ALA A 88 -7.50 -5.39 -23.31
C ALA A 88 -6.86 -4.02 -23.07
N LYS A 89 -6.76 -3.18 -24.11
CA LYS A 89 -6.32 -1.78 -23.97
C LYS A 89 -7.50 -0.89 -23.55
N GLN A 90 -7.58 -0.54 -22.27
CA GLN A 90 -8.63 0.32 -21.73
C GLN A 90 -8.08 1.64 -21.15
N ALA A 91 -7.46 2.46 -21.99
CA ALA A 91 -6.79 3.71 -21.56
C ALA A 91 -7.72 4.71 -20.85
N ALA A 92 -9.03 4.71 -21.18
CA ALA A 92 -10.02 5.55 -20.51
C ALA A 92 -10.40 5.04 -19.11
N ASN A 93 -10.16 3.77 -18.80
CA ASN A 93 -10.54 3.15 -17.54
C ASN A 93 -9.48 3.44 -16.45
N PRO A 94 -9.79 4.22 -15.40
CA PRO A 94 -8.86 4.51 -14.31
C PRO A 94 -8.45 3.26 -13.54
N ILE A 95 -9.31 2.24 -13.43
CA ILE A 95 -8.96 0.97 -12.76
C ILE A 95 -7.87 0.25 -13.56
N TRP A 96 -8.00 0.19 -14.88
CA TRP A 96 -7.01 -0.43 -15.77
C TRP A 96 -5.67 0.32 -15.73
N ARG A 97 -5.70 1.67 -15.77
CA ARG A 97 -4.48 2.47 -15.62
C ARG A 97 -3.83 2.25 -14.25
N TYR A 98 -4.63 2.14 -13.19
CA TYR A 98 -4.12 1.91 -11.85
C TYR A 98 -3.49 0.52 -11.71
N HIS A 99 -4.09 -0.51 -12.30
CA HIS A 99 -3.53 -1.86 -12.36
C HIS A 99 -2.08 -1.85 -12.88
N TRP A 100 -1.84 -1.19 -14.01
CA TRP A 100 -0.51 -1.08 -14.59
C TRP A 100 0.46 -0.26 -13.73
N VAL A 101 0.00 0.83 -13.12
CA VAL A 101 0.84 1.62 -12.21
C VAL A 101 1.31 0.76 -11.03
N VAL A 102 0.41 -0.02 -10.42
CA VAL A 102 0.75 -0.90 -9.29
C VAL A 102 1.62 -2.07 -9.76
N SER A 103 1.32 -2.67 -10.90
CA SER A 103 2.12 -3.76 -11.49
C SER A 103 3.57 -3.32 -11.73
N ASN A 104 3.76 -2.17 -12.40
CA ASN A 104 5.08 -1.64 -12.71
C ASN A 104 5.85 -1.28 -11.44
N GLU A 105 5.17 -0.75 -10.41
CA GLU A 105 5.81 -0.45 -9.14
C GLU A 105 6.21 -1.72 -8.36
N LEU A 106 5.41 -2.78 -8.42
CA LEU A 106 5.78 -4.07 -7.84
C LEU A 106 6.98 -4.68 -8.57
N GLU A 107 6.98 -4.66 -9.90
CA GLU A 107 8.08 -5.14 -10.72
C GLU A 107 9.37 -4.39 -10.38
N ARG A 108 9.34 -3.05 -10.38
CA ARG A 108 10.45 -2.18 -9.99
C ARG A 108 11.02 -2.50 -8.60
N ARG A 109 10.15 -2.81 -7.63
CA ARG A 109 10.60 -3.19 -6.26
C ARG A 109 11.14 -4.61 -6.17
N SER A 110 10.77 -5.47 -7.13
CA SER A 110 11.20 -6.86 -7.17
C SER A 110 12.47 -7.09 -8.00
N GLU A 111 12.93 -6.11 -8.79
CA GLU A 111 14.12 -6.21 -9.64
C GLU A 111 15.34 -6.80 -8.90
N SER A 112 15.67 -6.29 -7.70
CA SER A 112 16.79 -6.81 -6.91
C SER A 112 16.58 -8.24 -6.40
N THR A 113 15.33 -8.63 -6.14
CA THR A 113 14.98 -10.00 -5.73
C THR A 113 15.01 -10.95 -6.92
N LEU A 114 14.62 -10.46 -8.10
CA LEU A 114 14.65 -11.22 -9.35
C LEU A 114 16.09 -11.53 -9.77
N GLU A 115 17.00 -10.56 -9.66
CA GLU A 115 18.44 -10.80 -9.88
C GLU A 115 19.01 -11.90 -8.97
N HIS A 116 18.61 -11.91 -7.70
CA HIS A 116 19.02 -12.93 -6.75
C HIS A 116 18.43 -14.32 -7.09
N ALA A 117 17.15 -14.36 -7.48
CA ALA A 117 16.49 -15.59 -7.90
C ALA A 117 17.08 -16.18 -9.19
N LEU A 118 17.48 -15.33 -10.14
CA LEU A 118 18.15 -15.75 -11.38
C LEU A 118 19.52 -16.38 -11.08
N LYS A 119 20.34 -15.76 -10.22
CA LYS A 119 21.62 -16.34 -9.80
C LYS A 119 21.46 -17.72 -9.15
N LEU A 120 20.48 -17.86 -8.26
CA LEU A 120 20.13 -19.17 -7.64
C LEU A 120 19.73 -20.24 -8.68
N SER A 121 19.16 -19.82 -9.81
CA SER A 121 18.77 -20.75 -10.88
C SER A 121 19.93 -21.19 -11.77
N GLU A 122 21.00 -20.37 -11.87
CA GLU A 122 22.23 -20.68 -12.61
C GLU A 122 23.22 -21.52 -11.79
N GLU A 123 23.06 -21.57 -10.46
CA GLU A 123 23.87 -22.38 -9.55
C GLU A 123 23.43 -23.87 -9.47
N ASN A 124 22.36 -24.25 -10.18
CA ASN A 124 21.87 -25.64 -10.34
C ASN A 124 22.09 -26.16 -11.76
#